data_AF-A0AA38MWP4-F1
#
_entry.id   AF-A0AA38MWP4-F1
#
_cell.length_a   1.000
_cell.length_b   1.000
_cell.length_c   1.000
_cell.angle_alpha   90.00
_cell.angle_beta   90.00
_cell.angle_gamma   90.00
#
_symmetry.space_group_name_H-M   'P 1'
#
loop_
_entity.id
_entity.type
_entity.pdbx_description
1 polymer ?
#
loop_
_entity_poly.entity_id
_entity_poly.type
_entity_poly.pdbx_seq_one_letter_code
_entity_poly.pdbx_strand_id
1 'polypeptide(L)'
;FYKVLALARTASAEEIKIAYHRALIAHHPDKNTSRQVTIHIATIKEAYEVLSSPALRAMYDGKLQQKTGALGPRPAQSVSLEDFEEDPIDETVWTYPCRCGANYRITENDMDSNVHLIGCSGCSELVWVGFELAKSD
;
A
#
# COMPACT_ATOMS: atom_id res chain seq x y z
N PHE A 1 -12.64 -11.58 -2.87
CA PHE A 1 -13.20 -12.91 -3.20
C PHE A 1 -12.97 -13.96 -2.12
N TYR A 2 -11.76 -14.21 -1.62
CA TYR A 2 -11.56 -15.23 -0.56
C TYR A 2 -12.47 -15.05 0.67
N LYS A 3 -12.65 -13.80 1.14
CA LYS A 3 -13.58 -13.46 2.24
C LYS A 3 -15.05 -13.81 1.93
N VAL A 4 -15.47 -13.69 0.67
CA VAL A 4 -16.85 -13.99 0.22
C VAL A 4 -17.15 -15.48 0.40
N LEU A 5 -16.15 -16.33 0.16
CA LEU A 5 -16.25 -17.79 0.37
C LEU A 5 -15.75 -18.22 1.76
N ALA A 6 -15.44 -17.27 2.65
CA ALA A 6 -14.85 -17.53 3.98
C ALA A 6 -13.60 -18.44 3.96
N LEU A 7 -12.72 -18.24 2.97
CA LEU A 7 -11.49 -19.00 2.79
C LEU A 7 -10.23 -18.18 3.03
N ALA A 8 -9.14 -18.87 3.37
CA ALA A 8 -7.79 -18.31 3.34
C ALA A 8 -7.25 -18.26 1.91
N ARG A 9 -6.25 -17.40 1.66
CA ARG A 9 -5.57 -17.32 0.34
C ARG A 9 -4.82 -18.60 -0.03
N THR A 10 -4.51 -19.44 0.97
CA THR A 10 -3.84 -20.75 0.82
C THR A 10 -4.80 -21.88 0.47
N ALA A 11 -6.11 -21.62 0.38
CA ALA A 11 -7.10 -22.66 0.10
C ALA A 11 -6.84 -23.36 -1.24
N SER A 12 -6.95 -24.68 -1.23
CA SER A 12 -6.89 -25.55 -2.41
C SER A 12 -8.12 -25.38 -3.32
N ALA A 13 -8.02 -25.88 -4.55
CA ALA A 13 -9.15 -25.85 -5.50
C ALA A 13 -10.36 -26.64 -4.98
N GLU A 14 -10.12 -27.74 -4.25
CA GLU A 14 -11.18 -28.54 -3.63
C GLU A 14 -11.90 -27.77 -2.53
N GLU A 15 -11.16 -27.09 -1.65
CA GLU A 15 -11.74 -26.24 -0.60
C GLU A 15 -12.55 -25.08 -1.18
N ILE A 16 -12.08 -24.48 -2.29
CA ILE A 16 -12.82 -23.42 -3.02
C ILE A 16 -14.16 -23.94 -3.52
N LYS A 17 -14.19 -25.14 -4.12
CA LYS A 17 -15.41 -25.76 -4.60
C LYS A 17 -16.38 -26.07 -3.46
N ILE A 18 -15.89 -26.69 -2.38
CA ILE A 18 -16.70 -27.01 -1.20
C ILE A 18 -17.30 -25.73 -0.59
N ALA A 19 -16.49 -24.68 -0.43
CA ALA A 19 -16.92 -23.41 0.13
C ALA A 19 -17.98 -22.71 -0.74
N TYR A 20 -17.84 -22.75 -2.06
CA TYR A 20 -18.83 -22.24 -2.99
C TYR A 20 -20.20 -22.91 -2.81
N HIS A 21 -20.24 -24.24 -2.77
CA HIS A 21 -21.49 -24.97 -2.54
C HIS A 21 -22.12 -24.62 -1.18
N ARG A 22 -21.31 -24.53 -0.12
CA ARG A 22 -21.79 -24.14 1.23
C ARG A 22 -22.36 -22.72 1.24
N ALA A 23 -21.68 -21.78 0.58
CA ALA A 23 -22.12 -20.40 0.47
C ALA A 23 -23.45 -20.26 -0.29
N LEU A 24 -23.62 -20.99 -1.41
CA LEU A 24 -24.88 -20.99 -2.15
C LEU A 24 -26.05 -21.52 -1.32
N ILE A 25 -25.86 -22.60 -0.56
CA ILE A 25 -26.90 -23.16 0.31
C ILE A 25 -27.25 -22.18 1.44
N ALA A 26 -26.24 -21.58 2.05
CA ALA A 26 -26.41 -20.61 3.13
C ALA A 26 -27.13 -19.34 2.69
N HIS A 27 -26.95 -18.93 1.42
CA HIS A 27 -27.50 -17.71 0.85
C HIS A 27 -28.64 -17.94 -0.16
N HIS A 28 -29.19 -19.16 -0.26
CA HIS A 28 -30.28 -19.49 -1.19
C HIS A 28 -31.55 -18.69 -0.83
N PRO A 29 -32.25 -18.08 -1.80
CA PRO A 29 -33.40 -17.21 -1.54
C PRO A 29 -34.55 -17.96 -0.86
N ASP A 30 -34.77 -19.23 -1.24
CA ASP A 30 -35.81 -20.10 -0.67
C ASP A 30 -35.67 -20.31 0.86
N LYS A 31 -34.44 -20.28 1.38
CA LYS A 31 -34.17 -20.50 2.81
C LYS A 31 -34.04 -19.20 3.61
N ASN A 32 -34.03 -18.04 2.94
CA ASN A 32 -33.79 -16.74 3.56
C ASN A 32 -34.81 -15.67 3.14
N THR A 33 -36.07 -16.06 2.95
CA THR A 33 -37.17 -15.12 2.63
C THR A 33 -37.37 -14.01 3.68
N SER A 34 -36.87 -14.18 4.92
CA SER A 34 -37.02 -13.21 6.01
C SER A 34 -35.71 -12.66 6.60
N ARG A 35 -34.53 -13.06 6.10
CA ARG A 35 -33.24 -12.60 6.61
C ARG A 35 -32.56 -11.64 5.64
N GLN A 36 -32.02 -10.53 6.16
CA GLN A 36 -31.14 -9.66 5.39
C GLN A 36 -29.91 -10.46 4.93
N VAL A 37 -29.88 -10.79 3.64
CA VAL A 37 -28.78 -11.52 3.03
C VAL A 37 -27.55 -10.61 3.01
N THR A 38 -26.53 -10.95 3.79
CA THR A 38 -25.31 -10.14 3.90
C THR A 38 -24.46 -10.15 2.61
N ILE A 39 -24.59 -11.20 1.79
CA ILE A 39 -23.77 -11.41 0.59
C ILE A 39 -24.67 -11.87 -0.56
N HIS A 40 -24.67 -11.12 -1.66
CA HIS A 40 -25.43 -11.47 -2.86
C HIS A 40 -24.87 -12.74 -3.53
N ILE A 41 -25.77 -13.58 -4.03
CA ILE A 41 -25.41 -14.81 -4.77
C ILE A 41 -24.55 -14.50 -5.99
N ALA A 42 -24.77 -13.36 -6.66
CA ALA A 42 -23.94 -12.91 -7.77
C ALA A 42 -22.47 -12.78 -7.37
N THR A 43 -22.20 -12.19 -6.20
CA THR A 43 -20.84 -12.04 -5.65
C THR A 43 -20.21 -13.40 -5.30
N ILE A 44 -21.01 -14.35 -4.82
CA ILE A 44 -20.55 -15.72 -4.52
C ILE A 44 -20.12 -16.44 -5.81
N LYS A 45 -20.90 -16.28 -6.89
CA LYS A 45 -20.57 -16.85 -8.21
C LYS A 45 -19.31 -16.22 -8.80
N GLU A 46 -19.23 -14.89 -8.81
CA GLU A 46 -18.05 -14.16 -9.29
C GLU A 46 -16.79 -14.57 -8.50
N ALA A 47 -16.89 -14.69 -7.17
CA ALA A 47 -15.79 -15.15 -6.34
C ALA A 47 -15.32 -16.57 -6.72
N TYR A 48 -16.25 -17.48 -7.01
CA TYR A 48 -15.91 -18.83 -7.44
C TYR A 48 -15.30 -18.85 -8.85
N GLU A 49 -15.85 -18.11 -9.81
CA GLU A 49 -15.32 -18.03 -11.19
C GLU A 49 -13.86 -17.56 -11.20
N VAL A 50 -13.55 -16.51 -10.42
CA VAL A 50 -12.20 -15.98 -10.31
C VAL A 50 -11.26 -16.94 -9.56
N LEU A 51 -11.71 -17.53 -8.44
CA LEU A 51 -10.83 -18.35 -7.59
C LEU A 51 -10.66 -19.80 -8.06
N SER A 52 -11.60 -20.34 -8.83
CA SER A 52 -11.55 -21.72 -9.32
C SER A 52 -10.61 -21.91 -10.52
N SER A 53 -10.42 -20.86 -11.34
CA SER A 53 -9.47 -20.88 -12.45
C SER A 53 -8.06 -20.49 -11.96
N PRO A 54 -7.02 -21.34 -12.15
CA PRO A 54 -5.66 -21.01 -11.76
C PRO A 54 -5.15 -19.71 -12.38
N ALA A 55 -5.49 -19.44 -13.64
CA ALA A 55 -5.08 -18.24 -14.35
C ALA A 55 -5.75 -16.98 -13.77
N LEU A 56 -7.08 -17.02 -13.57
CA LEU A 56 -7.81 -15.87 -13.01
C LEU A 56 -7.44 -15.63 -11.54
N ARG A 57 -7.22 -16.70 -10.78
CA ARG A 57 -6.75 -16.63 -9.40
C ARG A 57 -5.38 -15.98 -9.33
N ALA A 58 -4.43 -16.38 -10.19
CA ALA A 58 -3.11 -15.77 -10.26
C ALA A 58 -3.19 -14.28 -10.62
N MET A 59 -4.03 -13.89 -11.58
CA MET A 59 -4.26 -12.48 -11.91
C MET A 59 -4.87 -11.69 -10.74
N TYR A 60 -5.83 -12.29 -10.03
CA TYR A 60 -6.45 -11.70 -8.86
C TYR A 60 -5.45 -11.51 -7.72
N ASP A 61 -4.66 -12.54 -7.42
CA ASP A 61 -3.62 -12.53 -6.38
C ASP A 61 -2.51 -11.52 -6.73
N GLY A 62 -2.11 -11.41 -7.99
CA GLY A 62 -1.17 -10.40 -8.47
C GLY A 62 -1.69 -8.97 -8.29
N LYS A 63 -2.97 -8.71 -8.61
CA LYS A 63 -3.60 -7.39 -8.34
C LYS A 63 -3.66 -7.08 -6.84
N LEU A 64 -3.86 -8.09 -5.99
CA LEU A 64 -3.81 -7.90 -4.54
C LEU A 64 -2.38 -7.62 -4.05
N GLN A 65 -1.37 -8.28 -4.64
CA GLN A 65 0.04 -7.98 -4.37
C GLN A 65 0.41 -6.57 -4.82
N GLN A 66 -0.06 -6.04 -5.93
CA GLN A 66 0.19 -4.63 -6.29
C GLN A 66 -0.45 -3.64 -5.30
N LYS A 67 -1.58 -4.01 -4.69
CA LYS A 67 -2.22 -3.18 -3.64
C LYS A 67 -1.58 -3.32 -2.26
N THR A 68 -0.78 -4.36 -2.03
CA THR A 68 -0.17 -4.67 -0.72
C THR A 68 1.37 -4.69 -0.76
N GLY A 69 1.94 -4.59 -1.94
CA GLY A 69 3.36 -4.59 -2.23
C GLY A 69 3.88 -3.18 -2.03
N ALA A 70 4.51 -2.99 -0.88
CA ALA A 70 5.54 -2.00 -0.61
C ALA A 70 5.38 -0.71 -1.42
N LEU A 71 4.49 0.18 -0.95
CA LEU A 71 4.92 1.58 -1.03
C LEU A 71 6.22 1.61 -0.25
N GLY A 72 7.29 2.00 -0.93
CA GLY A 72 8.56 2.31 -0.27
C GLY A 72 8.32 3.25 0.92
N PRO A 73 9.35 3.47 1.75
CA PRO A 73 9.23 4.32 2.92
C PRO A 73 8.39 5.56 2.63
N ARG A 74 7.24 5.67 3.32
CA ARG A 74 6.27 6.73 3.06
C ARG A 74 6.74 8.00 3.77
N PRO A 75 7.03 9.08 3.04
CA PRO A 75 7.34 10.35 3.68
C PRO A 75 6.11 10.85 4.45
N ALA A 76 6.33 11.38 5.65
CA ALA A 76 5.31 12.03 6.46
C ALA A 76 4.79 13.32 5.81
N GLN A 77 5.63 13.97 5.00
CA GLN A 77 5.32 15.19 4.25
C GLN A 77 6.27 15.35 3.06
N SER A 78 5.83 16.12 2.06
CA SER A 78 6.67 16.65 0.99
C SER A 78 6.95 18.11 1.29
N VAL A 79 8.22 18.50 1.29
CA VAL A 79 8.71 19.83 1.67
C VAL A 79 9.60 20.34 0.54
N SER A 80 9.51 21.62 0.19
CA SER A 80 10.42 22.23 -0.78
C SER A 80 11.79 22.44 -0.14
N LEU A 81 12.89 22.29 -0.89
CA LEU A 81 14.21 22.68 -0.39
C LEU A 81 14.26 24.17 -0.02
N GLU A 82 13.47 25.01 -0.67
CA GLU A 82 13.34 26.44 -0.36
C GLU A 82 12.82 26.70 1.08
N ASP A 83 12.13 25.73 1.69
CA ASP A 83 11.65 25.82 3.06
C ASP A 83 12.72 25.36 4.09
N PHE A 84 13.85 24.82 3.63
CA PHE A 84 14.96 24.46 4.51
C PHE A 84 15.86 25.66 4.78
N GLU A 85 16.43 25.71 5.98
CA GLU A 85 17.38 26.72 6.40
C GLU A 85 18.81 26.19 6.22
N GLU A 86 19.69 27.00 5.62
CA GLU A 86 21.12 26.71 5.54
C GLU A 86 21.74 26.58 6.94
N ASP A 87 22.58 25.58 7.13
CA ASP A 87 23.26 25.37 8.40
C ASP A 87 24.33 26.46 8.61
N PRO A 88 24.36 27.14 9.77
CA PRO A 88 25.27 28.25 10.01
C PRO A 88 26.74 27.83 10.13
N ILE A 89 27.03 26.53 10.26
CA ILE A 89 28.37 25.98 10.39
C ILE A 89 28.85 25.39 9.06
N ASP A 90 27.94 24.81 8.28
CA ASP A 90 28.25 24.08 7.05
C ASP A 90 27.27 24.47 5.94
N GLU A 91 27.72 25.38 5.07
CA GLU A 91 26.93 25.91 3.94
C GLU A 91 26.53 24.82 2.92
N THR A 92 27.10 23.63 2.99
CA THR A 92 26.74 22.48 2.13
C THR A 92 25.54 21.69 2.66
N VAL A 93 24.90 22.19 3.72
CA VAL A 93 23.87 21.48 4.45
C VAL A 93 22.66 22.37 4.70
N TRP A 94 21.49 21.81 4.40
CA TRP A 94 20.20 22.42 4.66
C TRP A 94 19.45 21.61 5.71
N THR A 95 18.77 22.31 6.62
CA THR A 95 18.05 21.71 7.74
C THR A 95 16.58 22.13 7.78
N TYR A 96 15.72 21.21 8.22
CA TYR A 96 14.29 21.48 8.40
C TYR A 96 13.81 20.90 9.74
N PRO A 97 13.01 21.63 10.53
CA PRO A 97 12.60 21.16 11.85
C PRO A 97 11.66 19.94 11.77
N CYS A 98 11.92 18.96 12.61
CA CYS A 98 11.03 17.83 12.82
C CYS A 98 10.12 18.08 14.03
N ARG A 99 8.93 17.47 14.01
CA ARG A 99 7.96 17.53 15.12
C ARG A 99 8.49 16.98 16.43
N CYS A 100 9.53 16.13 16.39
CA CYS A 100 10.19 15.62 17.59
C CYS A 100 11.17 16.61 18.25
N GLY A 101 11.47 17.74 17.60
CA GLY A 101 12.42 18.75 18.09
C GLY A 101 13.86 18.60 17.57
N ALA A 102 14.16 17.52 16.83
CA ALA A 102 15.39 17.39 16.03
C ALA A 102 15.15 17.90 14.59
N ASN A 103 16.12 17.68 13.69
CA ASN A 103 16.07 18.20 12.32
C ASN A 103 16.16 17.08 11.27
N TYR A 104 15.57 17.33 10.11
CA TYR A 104 15.94 16.69 8.85
C TYR A 104 17.16 17.41 8.30
N ARG A 105 18.12 16.68 7.72
CA ARG A 105 19.34 17.23 7.13
C ARG A 105 19.51 16.69 5.72
N ILE A 106 19.63 17.58 4.74
CA ILE A 106 19.96 17.23 3.35
C ILE A 106 21.25 17.94 2.98
N THR A 107 22.15 17.23 2.31
CA THR A 107 23.46 17.76 1.89
C THR A 107 23.51 17.96 0.38
N GLU A 108 24.48 18.72 -0.10
CA GLU A 108 24.75 18.88 -1.53
C GLU A 108 24.96 17.51 -2.22
N ASN A 109 25.73 16.62 -1.61
CA ASN A 109 25.95 15.26 -2.14
C ASN A 109 24.66 14.42 -2.23
N ASP A 110 23.72 14.59 -1.30
CA ASP A 110 22.41 13.93 -1.37
C ASP A 110 21.61 14.42 -2.57
N MET A 111 21.67 15.72 -2.85
CA MET A 111 21.01 16.33 -4.00
C MET A 111 21.62 15.83 -5.31
N ASP A 112 22.95 15.84 -5.43
CA ASP A 112 23.67 15.32 -6.60
C ASP A 112 23.38 13.84 -6.87
N SER A 113 23.16 13.07 -5.80
CA SER A 113 22.77 11.66 -5.86
C SER A 113 21.27 11.44 -6.08
N ASN A 114 20.49 12.52 -6.24
CA ASN A 114 19.04 12.53 -6.41
C ASN A 114 18.30 11.82 -5.26
N VAL A 115 18.78 12.00 -4.03
CA VAL A 115 18.18 11.48 -2.80
C VAL A 115 17.12 12.46 -2.30
N HIS A 116 15.85 12.12 -2.49
CA HIS A 116 14.74 12.95 -2.03
C HIS A 116 14.21 12.55 -0.65
N LEU A 117 14.51 11.34 -0.17
CA LEU A 117 13.90 10.82 1.05
C LEU A 117 14.86 10.95 2.23
N ILE A 118 14.57 11.89 3.11
CA ILE A 118 15.46 12.28 4.21
C ILE A 118 14.85 11.92 5.55
N GLY A 119 15.63 11.28 6.41
CA GLY A 119 15.25 10.92 7.77
C GLY A 119 15.57 12.00 8.78
N CYS A 120 14.77 12.05 9.85
CA CYS A 120 15.08 12.89 10.99
C CYS A 120 16.26 12.31 11.78
N SER A 121 17.14 13.16 12.33
CA SER A 121 18.24 12.73 13.19
C SER A 121 17.82 12.25 14.59
N GLY A 122 16.58 12.58 15.02
CA GLY A 122 16.07 12.25 16.36
C GLY A 122 14.93 11.23 16.41
N CYS A 123 14.34 10.86 15.27
CA CYS A 123 13.25 9.88 15.21
C CYS A 123 13.27 9.09 13.89
N SER A 124 12.28 8.22 13.66
CA SER A 124 12.18 7.41 12.44
C SER A 124 11.29 8.03 11.35
N GLU A 125 10.91 9.31 11.48
CA GLU A 125 10.12 9.99 10.45
C GLU A 125 10.99 10.33 9.24
N LEU A 126 10.33 10.38 8.08
CA LEU A 126 10.93 10.67 6.78
C LEU A 126 10.18 11.83 6.11
N VAL A 127 10.87 12.64 5.33
CA VAL A 127 10.27 13.65 4.46
C VAL A 127 10.76 13.48 3.04
N TRP A 128 9.92 13.87 2.08
CA TRP A 128 10.33 14.04 0.69
C TRP A 128 10.77 15.48 0.48
N VAL A 129 12.02 15.70 0.09
CA VAL A 129 12.56 17.02 -0.22
C VAL A 129 12.48 17.26 -1.73
N GLY A 130 11.74 18.27 -2.15
CA GLY A 130 11.65 18.69 -3.55
C GLY A 130 12.75 19.68 -3.89
N PHE A 131 13.62 19.31 -4.82
CA PHE A 131 14.64 20.19 -5.39
C PHE A 131 14.79 19.94 -6.89
N GLU A 132 15.20 20.97 -7.62
CA GLU A 132 15.56 20.86 -9.04
C GLU A 132 17.08 20.96 -9.17
N LEU A 133 17.71 19.94 -9.78
CA LEU A 133 19.13 20.02 -10.10
C LEU A 133 19.32 20.98 -11.27
N ALA A 134 19.95 22.13 -11.01
CA ALA A 134 20.44 22.98 -12.07
C ALA A 134 21.47 22.17 -12.88
N LYS A 135 21.17 21.88 -14.14
CA LYS A 135 22.13 21.22 -15.04
C LYS A 135 23.36 22.12 -15.14
N SER A 136 24.48 21.67 -14.60
CA SER A 136 25.79 22.24 -14.95
C SER A 136 26.06 21.90 -16.42
N ASP A 137 26.20 22.94 -17.25
CA ASP A 137 26.63 22.85 -18.66
C ASP A 137 28.14 22.65 -18.75
#